data_AF-A0A4P9WIS2-F1
#
_entry.id   AF-A0A4P9WIS2-F1
#
_cell.length_a   1.000
_cell.length_b   1.000
_cell.length_c   1.000
_cell.angle_alpha   90.00
_cell.angle_beta   90.00
_cell.angle_gamma   90.00
#
_symmetry.space_group_name_H-M   'P 1'
#
loop_
_entity.id
_entity.type
_entity.pdbx_description
1 polymer ?
#
loop_
_entity_poly.entity_id
_entity_poly.type
_entity_poly.pdbx_seq_one_letter_code
_entity_poly.pdbx_strand_id
1 'polypeptide(L)' 'HPYGPLGGNMDNNVVAALFRNFASKGFMVIRFNFRGVGNSTGKTSWRGQGEVDDVLTVVRYARERVNL' A
#
# COMPACT_ATOMS: atom_id res chain seq x y z
N HIS A 1 -1.87 5.30 2.94
CA HIS A 1 -1.33 6.63 2.60
C HIS A 1 -2.49 7.62 2.54
N PRO A 2 -2.25 8.95 2.52
CA PRO A 2 -3.31 9.95 2.29
C PRO A 2 -4.08 9.67 0.98
N TYR A 3 -5.23 10.32 0.81
CA TYR A 3 -6.06 10.16 -0.38
C TYR A 3 -5.26 10.50 -1.64
N GLY A 4 -5.29 9.60 -2.63
CA GLY A 4 -4.46 9.67 -3.85
C GLY A 4 -4.55 11.01 -4.59
N PRO A 5 -5.77 11.50 -4.91
CA PRO A 5 -5.98 12.80 -5.55
C PRO A 5 -5.45 14.01 -4.79
N LEU A 6 -5.19 13.87 -3.48
CA LEU A 6 -4.55 14.92 -2.67
C LEU A 6 -3.03 14.73 -2.57
N GLY A 7 -2.44 13.97 -3.48
CA GLY A 7 -1.00 13.71 -3.53
C GLY A 7 -0.53 12.55 -2.65
N GLY A 8 -1.45 11.76 -2.09
CA GLY A 8 -1.11 10.61 -1.27
C GLY A 8 -0.56 9.44 -2.08
N ASN A 9 0.64 8.96 -1.76
CA ASN A 9 1.25 7.79 -2.40
C ASN A 9 2.11 7.00 -1.41
N MET A 10 2.68 5.88 -1.86
CA MET A 10 3.51 4.99 -1.05
C MET A 10 4.82 5.62 -0.56
N ASP A 11 5.26 6.70 -1.18
CA ASP A 11 6.50 7.43 -0.86
C ASP A 11 6.28 8.65 0.04
N ASN A 12 5.04 8.85 0.49
CA ASN A 12 4.72 9.82 1.53
C ASN A 12 5.68 9.66 2.73
N ASN A 13 6.16 10.78 3.27
CA ASN A 13 7.16 10.82 4.33
C ASN A 13 6.79 9.99 5.57
N VAL A 14 5.53 10.02 6.01
CA VAL A 14 5.04 9.21 7.15
C VAL A 14 5.06 7.73 6.80
N VAL A 15 4.57 7.37 5.61
CA VAL A 15 4.54 5.97 5.13
C VAL A 15 5.96 5.41 4.97
N ALA A 16 6.89 6.21 4.44
CA ALA A 16 8.29 5.86 4.32
C ALA A 16 8.97 5.70 5.69
N ALA A 17 8.65 6.56 6.66
CA ALA A 17 9.17 6.46 8.02
C ALA A 17 8.70 5.17 8.72
N LEU A 18 7.40 4.82 8.61
CA LEU A 18 6.86 3.58 9.14
C LEU A 18 7.55 2.36 8.52
N PHE A 19 7.69 2.35 7.19
CA PHE A 19 8.37 1.27 6.49
C PHE A 19 9.79 1.07 7.00
N ARG A 20 10.58 2.15 7.10
CA ARG A 20 11.96 2.06 7.61
C ARG A 20 12.01 1.54 9.05
N ASN A 21 11.12 2.02 9.93
CA ASN A 21 11.08 1.61 11.33
C ASN A 21 10.71 0.12 11.53
N PHE A 22 9.76 -0.40 10.75
CA PHE A 22 9.42 -1.82 10.84
C PHE A 22 10.46 -2.70 10.15
N ALA A 23 10.98 -2.29 9.00
CA ALA A 23 12.04 -3.02 8.31
C ALA A 23 13.31 -3.11 9.17
N SER A 24 13.70 -2.04 9.87
CA SER A 24 14.87 -2.04 10.77
C SER A 24 14.71 -2.96 11.98
N LYS A 25 13.48 -3.37 12.31
CA LYS A 25 13.19 -4.31 13.40
C LYS A 25 13.05 -5.77 12.92
N GLY A 26 13.40 -6.04 11.66
CA GLY A 26 13.36 -7.38 11.08
C GLY A 26 11.97 -7.85 10.64
N PHE A 27 10.97 -6.96 10.60
CA PHE A 27 9.67 -7.32 10.02
C PHE A 27 9.73 -7.34 8.50
N MET A 28 8.99 -8.26 7.88
CA MET A 28 8.63 -8.11 6.48
C MET A 28 7.60 -7.00 6.35
N VAL A 29 7.88 -6.01 5.51
CA VAL A 29 7.01 -4.85 5.31
C VAL A 29 6.79 -4.65 3.82
N ILE A 30 5.53 -4.45 3.43
CA ILE A 30 5.16 -4.12 2.06
C ILE A 30 4.50 -2.73 2.05
N ARG A 31 4.92 -1.90 1.10
CA ARG A 31 4.24 -0.66 0.72
C ARG A 31 3.81 -0.77 -0.73
N PHE A 32 2.68 -0.18 -1.07
CA PHE A 32 2.15 -0.15 -2.42
C PHE A 32 1.29 1.11 -2.63
N ASN A 33 1.03 1.46 -3.88
CA ASN A 33 0.09 2.50 -4.26
C ASN A 33 -1.30 1.90 -4.46
N PHE A 34 -2.33 2.51 -3.89
CA PHE A 34 -3.73 2.19 -4.24
C PHE A 34 -4.02 2.42 -5.72
N ARG A 35 -5.09 1.81 -6.21
CA ARG A 35 -5.61 2.01 -7.57
C ARG A 35 -5.69 3.48 -7.96
N GLY A 36 -5.24 3.79 -9.17
CA GLY A 36 -5.22 5.16 -9.70
C GLY A 36 -4.14 6.07 -9.12
N VAL A 37 -3.16 5.54 -8.37
CA VAL A 37 -2.00 6.30 -7.88
C VAL A 37 -0.71 5.78 -8.52
N GLY A 38 0.10 6.68 -9.08
CA GLY A 38 1.35 6.33 -9.75
C GLY A 38 1.12 5.36 -10.90
N ASN A 39 1.78 4.19 -10.86
CA ASN A 39 1.64 3.13 -11.86
C ASN A 39 0.52 2.12 -11.54
N SER A 40 -0.19 2.26 -10.42
CA SER A 40 -1.32 1.38 -10.10
C SER A 40 -2.51 1.71 -10.99
N THR A 41 -2.99 0.73 -11.73
CA THR A 41 -4.12 0.87 -12.65
C THR A 41 -5.45 1.14 -11.92
N GLY A 42 -6.51 1.46 -12.66
CA GLY A 42 -7.85 1.72 -12.11
C GLY A 42 -8.05 3.19 -11.71
N LYS A 43 -9.10 3.44 -10.92
CA LYS A 43 -9.49 4.78 -10.43
C LYS A 43 -9.78 4.71 -8.94
N THR A 44 -9.34 5.72 -8.19
CA THR A 44 -9.69 5.86 -6.78
C THR A 44 -11.18 6.16 -6.61
N SER A 45 -11.73 5.81 -5.46
CA SER A 45 -13.12 6.07 -5.12
C SER A 45 -13.20 6.83 -3.79
N TRP A 46 -14.18 7.72 -3.68
CA TRP A 46 -14.50 8.36 -2.40
C TRP A 46 -15.00 7.37 -1.35
N ARG A 47 -15.57 6.23 -1.77
CA ARG A 47 -16.15 5.23 -0.86
C ARG A 47 -15.12 4.24 -0.31
N GLY A 48 -13.89 4.20 -0.83
CA GLY A 48 -12.84 3.32 -0.31
C GLY A 48 -13.01 1.82 -0.61
N GLN A 49 -14.14 1.39 -1.17
CA GLN A 49 -14.46 -0.04 -1.34
C GLN A 49 -13.44 -0.76 -2.23
N GLY A 50 -12.98 -0.10 -3.30
CA GLY A 50 -11.96 -0.66 -4.17
C GLY A 50 -10.60 -0.74 -3.50
N GLU A 51 -10.25 0.26 -2.72
CA GLU A 51 -9.01 0.29 -1.96
C GLU A 51 -8.91 -0.89 -0.96
N VAL A 52 -10.03 -1.41 -0.45
CA VAL A 52 -10.05 -2.64 0.37
C VAL A 52 -9.58 -3.86 -0.43
N ASP A 53 -10.06 -4.04 -1.66
CA ASP A 53 -9.65 -5.14 -2.53
C ASP A 53 -8.16 -5.07 -2.87
N ASP A 54 -7.62 -3.84 -3.02
CA ASP A 54 -6.19 -3.63 -3.25
C ASP A 54 -5.37 -4.15 -2.05
N VAL A 55 -5.80 -3.87 -0.80
CA VAL A 55 -5.16 -4.40 0.42
C VAL A 55 -5.22 -5.92 0.45
N LEU A 56 -6.40 -6.51 0.21
CA LEU A 56 -6.57 -7.97 0.21
C LEU A 56 -5.67 -8.66 -0.83
N THR A 57 -5.53 -8.04 -2.00
CA THR A 57 -4.65 -8.53 -3.07
C THR A 57 -3.19 -8.53 -2.64
N VAL A 58 -2.72 -7.46 -1.99
CA VAL A 58 -1.35 -7.38 -1.48
C VAL A 58 -1.10 -8.37 -0.35
N VAL A 59 -2.06 -8.56 0.56
CA VAL A 59 -1.95 -9.57 1.63
C VAL A 59 -1.85 -10.97 1.05
N ARG A 60 -2.69 -11.31 0.05
CA ARG A 60 -2.58 -12.60 -0.66
C ARG A 60 -1.23 -12.78 -1.32
N TYR A 61 -0.77 -11.77 -2.07
CA TYR A 61 0.56 -11.79 -2.69
C TYR A 61 1.67 -12.01 -1.67
N ALA A 62 1.58 -11.34 -0.51
CA ALA A 62 2.55 -11.52 0.57
C ALA A 62 2.56 -12.96 1.07
N ARG A 63 1.37 -13.52 1.41
CA ARG A 63 1.23 -14.89 1.92
C ARG A 63 1.81 -15.94 0.96
N GLU A 64 1.48 -15.82 -0.33
CA GLU A 64 2.00 -16.70 -1.38
C GLU A 64 3.54 -16.66 -1.49
N ARG A 65 4.15 -15.48 -1.25
CA ARG A 65 5.61 -15.27 -1.37
C ARG A 65 6.40 -15.71 -0.14
N VAL A 66 5.78 -15.74 1.04
CA VAL A 66 6.46 -16.12 2.30
C VAL A 66 6.09 -17.51 2.82
N ASN A 67 5.41 -18.32 2.02
CA ASN A 67 4.95 -19.66 2.42
C ASN A 67 4.20 -19.63 3.78
N LEU A 68 3.34 -18.62 3.98
CA LEU A 68 2.40 -18.55 5.11
C LEU A 68 1.04 -19.14 4.74
#